data_AF-A0A955IDC9-F1
#
_entry.id   AF-A0A955IDC9-F1
#
_cell.length_a   1.000
_cell.length_b   1.000
_cell.length_c   1.000
_cell.angle_alpha   90.00
_cell.angle_beta   90.00
_cell.angle_gamma   90.00
#
_symmetry.space_group_name_H-M   'P 1'
#
loop_
_entity.id
_entity.type
_entity.pdbx_description
1 polymer ?
#
loop_
_entity_poly.entity_id
_entity_poly.type
_entity_poly.pdbx_seq_one_letter_code
_entity_poly.pdbx_strand_id
1 'polypeptide(L)'
;MLRGAAHAGTLVSLVAASMFALAACGRVDPLPVVERSQAAIAREAPTTLSAAETPAPSLATVLPHDLLHPGGDPTVCRCVEARPNNGWCPKHACGFVAGVAVPSELLFETLDPHGHVIGHESVTCRGCQHAIAEDGWCPVCRMGWHDGLAWMTRLTWTLAGGHPLEAATACEACRRAVLEAGTADPRWCETCGHGLVGSVVFENRNDFDRAAHELAILRTAVSNLDRCALCACAIMMDEECPKCRIQYVDGQRVAVLGPADP
;
A
#
# COMPACT_ATOMS: atom_id res chain seq x y z
N MET A 1 8.13 -44.66 51.66
CA MET A 1 7.75 -43.51 52.50
C MET A 1 8.35 -42.28 51.81
N LEU A 2 7.68 -41.27 51.26
CA LEU A 2 6.33 -40.71 51.23
C LEU A 2 5.96 -40.40 49.73
N ARG A 3 4.74 -40.70 49.23
CA ARG A 3 3.58 -39.78 49.00
C ARG A 3 3.96 -38.43 48.35
N GLY A 4 3.36 -37.91 47.27
CA GLY A 4 2.23 -38.35 46.44
C GLY A 4 1.76 -37.25 45.45
N ALA A 5 0.68 -37.57 44.70
CA ALA A 5 -0.23 -36.75 43.84
C ALA A 5 0.38 -35.96 42.65
N ALA A 6 0.02 -36.15 41.37
CA ALA A 6 -1.26 -36.28 40.66
C ALA A 6 -2.09 -34.98 40.60
N HIS A 7 -2.10 -34.32 39.43
CA HIS A 7 -3.30 -33.68 38.89
C HIS A 7 -3.30 -33.68 37.35
N ALA A 8 -4.24 -34.46 36.81
CA ALA A 8 -4.77 -34.34 35.47
C ALA A 8 -5.80 -33.19 35.45
N GLY A 9 -5.82 -32.44 34.36
CA GLY A 9 -6.82 -31.39 34.10
C GLY A 9 -6.97 -31.19 32.60
N THR A 10 -7.88 -31.95 32.00
CA THR A 10 -8.36 -31.82 30.63
C THR A 10 -9.18 -30.54 30.47
N LEU A 11 -8.95 -29.78 29.39
CA LEU A 11 -9.98 -28.94 28.76
C LEU A 11 -9.74 -28.87 27.25
N VAL A 12 -10.68 -29.49 26.52
CA VAL A 12 -10.87 -29.37 25.07
C VAL A 12 -11.86 -28.24 24.84
N SER A 13 -11.55 -27.28 23.96
CA SER A 13 -12.49 -26.76 22.93
C SER A 13 -11.96 -25.56 22.12
N LEU A 14 -12.07 -25.73 20.80
CA LEU A 14 -12.53 -24.79 19.77
C LEU A 14 -11.77 -23.48 19.45
N VAL A 15 -11.10 -23.54 18.28
CA VAL A 15 -11.13 -22.63 17.12
C VAL A 15 -12.01 -21.37 17.23
N ALA A 16 -11.42 -20.18 17.05
CA ALA A 16 -11.97 -19.09 16.22
C ALA A 16 -10.92 -17.99 15.95
N ALA A 17 -11.10 -17.38 14.78
CA ALA A 17 -10.28 -16.38 14.09
C ALA A 17 -9.94 -15.09 14.88
N SER A 18 -8.89 -14.41 14.43
CA SER A 18 -8.75 -12.96 14.53
C SER A 18 -8.08 -12.42 13.27
N MET A 19 -8.87 -12.39 12.19
CA MET A 19 -8.85 -11.25 11.26
C MET A 19 -9.60 -10.10 11.95
N PHE A 20 -9.26 -8.85 11.61
CA PHE A 20 -9.62 -7.56 12.22
C PHE A 20 -8.59 -7.00 13.22
N ALA A 21 -7.56 -6.34 12.68
CA ALA A 21 -6.91 -5.23 13.37
C ALA A 21 -7.77 -3.95 13.19
N LEU A 22 -8.90 -3.93 13.88
CA LEU A 22 -9.65 -2.72 14.23
C LEU A 22 -9.88 -2.80 15.75
N ALA A 23 -9.49 -1.75 16.46
CA ALA A 23 -9.58 -1.55 17.91
C ALA A 23 -8.40 -2.04 18.79
N ALA A 24 -7.35 -1.22 18.86
CA ALA A 24 -6.57 -1.03 20.09
C ALA A 24 -5.80 0.31 20.07
N CYS A 25 -6.51 1.45 20.01
CA CYS A 25 -5.95 2.72 20.49
C CYS A 25 -6.40 2.92 21.94
N GLY A 26 -5.43 2.84 22.85
CA GLY A 26 -5.63 3.01 24.29
C GLY A 26 -6.22 4.37 24.63
N ARG A 27 -7.01 4.39 25.71
CA ARG A 27 -7.56 5.60 26.33
C ARG A 27 -6.42 6.56 26.68
N VAL A 28 -6.45 7.74 26.09
CA VAL A 28 -5.72 8.92 26.56
C VAL A 28 -6.75 9.85 27.18
N ASP A 29 -6.50 10.30 28.41
CA ASP A 29 -7.41 11.16 29.16
C ASP A 29 -7.81 12.44 28.38
N PRO A 30 -9.07 12.88 28.44
CA PRO A 30 -9.51 14.09 27.75
C PRO A 30 -8.98 15.35 28.44
N LEU A 31 -8.30 16.20 27.67
CA LEU A 31 -8.02 17.60 28.03
C LEU A 31 -9.26 18.47 27.76
N PRO A 32 -9.41 19.62 28.47
CA PRO A 32 -10.68 20.34 28.56
C PRO A 32 -11.13 20.95 27.22
N VAL A 33 -12.42 20.77 26.94
CA VAL A 33 -13.16 21.30 25.81
C VAL A 33 -13.25 22.83 25.91
N VAL A 34 -12.79 23.54 24.89
CA VAL A 34 -13.07 24.96 24.69
C VAL A 34 -14.42 25.09 24.01
N GLU A 35 -15.42 25.58 24.75
CA GLU A 35 -16.74 25.93 24.22
C GLU A 35 -16.62 27.07 23.19
N ARG A 36 -17.12 26.83 21.97
CA ARG A 36 -17.50 27.91 21.05
C ARG A 36 -18.93 27.68 20.55
N SER A 37 -19.67 28.77 20.61
CA SER A 37 -21.13 28.91 20.51
C SER A 37 -21.76 28.35 19.24
N GLN A 38 -22.96 27.81 19.47
CA GLN A 38 -23.96 27.42 18.49
C GLN A 38 -24.63 28.64 17.86
N ALA A 39 -24.88 28.58 16.55
CA ALA A 39 -25.94 29.31 15.87
C ALA A 39 -26.77 28.31 15.06
N ALA A 40 -28.08 28.38 15.28
CA ALA A 40 -29.08 27.42 14.85
C ALA A 40 -29.46 27.54 13.37
N ILE A 41 -29.71 26.40 12.71
CA ILE A 41 -30.62 26.31 11.57
C ILE A 41 -31.54 25.09 11.77
N ALA A 42 -32.80 25.30 11.44
CA ALA A 42 -33.97 24.55 11.86
C ALA A 42 -34.18 23.20 11.15
N ARG A 43 -35.02 22.41 11.82
CA ARG A 43 -35.49 21.05 11.59
C ARG A 43 -36.29 20.88 10.29
N GLU A 44 -36.09 19.75 9.62
CA GLU A 44 -37.16 18.97 8.98
C GLU A 44 -37.00 17.48 9.33
N ALA A 45 -38.12 16.82 9.59
CA ALA A 45 -38.24 15.46 10.14
C ALA A 45 -38.29 14.38 9.02
N PRO A 46 -38.07 13.09 9.34
CA PRO A 46 -37.73 12.07 8.36
C PRO A 46 -38.95 11.39 7.72
N THR A 47 -38.89 11.20 6.41
CA THR A 47 -39.79 10.31 5.68
C THR A 47 -39.29 8.87 5.80
N THR A 48 -40.07 8.04 6.49
CA THR A 48 -39.94 6.58 6.54
C THR A 48 -40.12 5.96 5.16
N LEU A 49 -39.12 5.22 4.67
CA LEU A 49 -39.28 4.29 3.55
C LEU A 49 -38.85 2.88 3.96
N SER A 50 -39.69 1.95 3.53
CA SER A 50 -39.82 0.56 3.91
C SER A 50 -38.60 -0.29 3.55
N ALA A 51 -38.28 -1.24 4.44
CA ALA A 51 -37.38 -2.35 4.18
C ALA A 51 -37.95 -3.24 3.05
N ALA A 52 -37.13 -3.50 2.04
CA ALA A 52 -37.29 -4.60 1.11
C ALA A 52 -36.06 -5.51 1.26
N GLU A 53 -36.29 -6.73 1.72
CA GLU A 53 -35.29 -7.79 1.81
C GLU A 53 -34.68 -8.05 0.42
N THR A 54 -33.37 -7.81 0.29
CA THR A 54 -32.60 -8.28 -0.85
C THR A 54 -32.10 -9.70 -0.55
N PRO A 55 -32.37 -10.70 -1.40
CA PRO A 55 -31.86 -12.05 -1.18
C PRO A 55 -30.33 -12.06 -1.25
N ALA A 56 -29.71 -12.79 -0.33
CA ALA A 56 -28.26 -12.93 -0.22
C ALA A 56 -27.64 -13.41 -1.56
N PRO A 57 -26.50 -12.86 -1.99
CA PRO A 57 -25.78 -13.39 -3.13
C PRO A 57 -25.27 -14.80 -2.77
N SER A 58 -25.76 -15.76 -3.56
CA SER A 58 -25.22 -17.11 -3.71
C SER A 58 -23.69 -17.08 -3.73
N LEU A 59 -23.06 -18.00 -2.98
CA LEU A 59 -21.65 -18.37 -3.08
C LEU A 59 -21.30 -18.64 -4.55
N ALA A 60 -20.90 -17.60 -5.27
CA ALA A 60 -20.32 -17.71 -6.58
C ALA A 60 -18.95 -18.35 -6.38
N THR A 61 -18.79 -19.54 -6.92
CA THR A 61 -17.51 -20.19 -7.15
C THR A 61 -16.55 -19.14 -7.73
N VAL A 62 -15.55 -18.74 -6.95
CA VAL A 62 -14.46 -17.89 -7.44
C VAL A 62 -13.72 -18.73 -8.48
N LEU A 63 -14.03 -18.49 -9.75
CA LEU A 63 -13.23 -18.98 -10.86
C LEU A 63 -11.80 -18.48 -10.65
N PRO A 64 -10.76 -19.33 -10.85
CA PRO A 64 -9.39 -18.87 -10.86
C PRO A 64 -9.27 -17.74 -11.90
N HIS A 65 -8.89 -16.54 -11.47
CA HIS A 65 -8.80 -15.35 -12.32
C HIS A 65 -7.87 -15.57 -13.53
N ASP A 66 -6.91 -16.48 -13.37
CA ASP A 66 -5.97 -16.98 -14.38
C ASP A 66 -6.64 -17.51 -15.67
N LEU A 67 -7.93 -17.86 -15.62
CA LEU A 67 -8.68 -18.37 -16.78
C LEU A 67 -9.47 -17.29 -17.54
N LEU A 68 -9.55 -16.05 -17.02
CA LEU A 68 -10.31 -14.97 -17.66
C LEU A 68 -9.50 -14.22 -18.72
N HIS A 69 -8.18 -14.35 -18.72
CA HIS A 69 -7.30 -13.72 -19.70
C HIS A 69 -6.25 -14.72 -20.19
N PRO A 70 -6.30 -15.20 -21.44
CA PRO A 70 -5.21 -16.00 -22.00
C PRO A 70 -3.96 -15.11 -22.06
N GLY A 71 -3.09 -15.24 -21.06
CA GLY A 71 -1.99 -14.33 -20.78
C GLY A 71 -0.97 -14.26 -21.90
N GLY A 72 -0.70 -13.05 -22.38
CA GLY A 72 0.57 -12.76 -23.05
C GLY A 72 1.73 -12.81 -22.06
N ASP A 73 2.95 -12.91 -22.56
CA ASP A 73 4.16 -12.87 -21.71
C ASP A 73 4.25 -11.51 -20.99
N PRO A 74 4.14 -11.47 -19.64
CA PRO A 74 4.15 -10.21 -18.89
C PRO A 74 5.53 -9.53 -18.96
N THR A 75 6.59 -10.26 -19.34
CA THR A 75 7.95 -9.72 -19.51
C THR A 75 8.11 -8.95 -20.83
N VAL A 76 7.16 -9.07 -21.75
CA VAL A 76 7.21 -8.48 -23.11
C VAL A 76 6.12 -7.43 -23.33
N CYS A 77 5.47 -6.93 -22.26
CA CYS A 77 4.43 -5.92 -22.39
C CYS A 77 5.00 -4.60 -22.95
N ARG A 78 4.63 -4.26 -24.19
CA ARG A 78 4.97 -3.00 -24.87
C ARG A 78 3.81 -1.99 -24.89
N CYS A 79 2.80 -2.18 -24.05
CA CYS A 79 1.62 -1.32 -24.04
C CYS A 79 2.02 0.11 -23.64
N VAL A 80 1.95 1.01 -24.62
CA VAL A 80 2.38 2.41 -24.55
C VAL A 80 1.55 3.20 -23.53
N GLU A 81 0.34 2.74 -23.22
CA GLU A 81 -0.59 3.44 -22.32
C GLU A 81 -0.37 3.11 -20.84
N ALA A 82 -0.05 1.85 -20.50
CA ALA A 82 0.06 1.43 -19.11
C ALA A 82 1.35 1.94 -18.45
N ARG A 83 2.48 1.88 -19.18
CA ARG A 83 3.80 2.21 -18.63
C ARG A 83 3.98 3.67 -18.17
N PRO A 84 3.60 4.71 -18.94
CA PRO A 84 3.78 6.09 -18.49
C PRO A 84 2.82 6.48 -17.35
N ASN A 85 1.69 5.78 -17.22
CA ASN A 85 0.61 6.12 -16.29
C ASN A 85 0.60 5.25 -15.02
N ASN A 86 1.66 4.48 -14.78
CA ASN A 86 1.70 3.47 -13.71
C ASN A 86 0.49 2.52 -13.69
N GLY A 87 -0.02 2.16 -14.87
CA GLY A 87 -1.29 1.46 -15.04
C GLY A 87 -1.16 -0.06 -15.20
N TRP A 88 -2.31 -0.73 -15.13
CA TRP A 88 -2.46 -2.15 -15.42
C TRP A 88 -2.74 -2.41 -16.91
N CYS A 89 -2.09 -3.41 -17.49
CA CYS A 89 -2.40 -3.90 -18.83
C CYS A 89 -3.18 -5.22 -18.75
N PRO A 90 -4.49 -5.24 -19.03
CA PRO A 90 -5.29 -6.48 -18.94
C PRO A 90 -4.88 -7.52 -19.98
N LYS A 91 -4.37 -7.08 -21.14
CA LYS A 91 -3.95 -7.98 -22.23
C LYS A 91 -2.74 -8.85 -21.87
N HIS A 92 -1.79 -8.29 -21.12
CA HIS A 92 -0.54 -8.98 -20.76
C HIS A 92 -0.49 -9.34 -19.28
N ALA A 93 -1.57 -9.10 -18.53
CA ALA A 93 -1.66 -9.31 -17.10
C ALA A 93 -0.43 -8.76 -16.33
N CYS A 94 -0.06 -7.51 -16.65
CA CYS A 94 1.12 -6.87 -16.08
C CYS A 94 0.83 -5.39 -15.81
N GLY A 95 1.21 -4.92 -14.63
CA GLY A 95 1.20 -3.52 -14.27
C GLY A 95 2.57 -2.88 -14.43
N PHE A 96 2.61 -1.56 -14.34
CA PHE A 96 3.86 -0.81 -14.27
C PHE A 96 3.81 0.15 -13.10
N VAL A 97 4.90 0.26 -12.32
CA VAL A 97 5.04 1.28 -11.29
C VAL A 97 6.46 1.83 -11.37
N ALA A 98 6.59 3.14 -11.57
CA ALA A 98 7.86 3.83 -11.77
C ALA A 98 8.76 3.15 -12.83
N GLY A 99 8.16 2.70 -13.93
CA GLY A 99 8.87 2.03 -15.02
C GLY A 99 9.22 0.55 -14.79
N VAL A 100 9.01 0.02 -13.59
CA VAL A 100 9.19 -1.41 -13.26
C VAL A 100 7.94 -2.18 -13.63
N ALA A 101 8.10 -3.28 -14.38
CA ALA A 101 7.02 -4.21 -14.69
C ALA A 101 6.65 -5.04 -13.45
N VAL A 102 5.36 -5.14 -13.16
CA VAL A 102 4.78 -5.88 -12.05
C VAL A 102 3.92 -7.02 -12.62
N PRO A 103 4.48 -8.23 -12.81
CA PRO A 103 3.80 -9.36 -13.44
C PRO A 103 2.88 -10.10 -12.46
N SER A 104 2.12 -9.35 -11.66
CA SER A 104 1.20 -9.88 -10.65
C SER A 104 0.16 -8.83 -10.31
N GLU A 105 -1.11 -9.15 -10.61
CA GLU A 105 -2.25 -8.29 -10.28
C GLU A 105 -2.34 -8.06 -8.77
N LEU A 106 -2.17 -9.13 -7.98
CA LEU A 106 -2.16 -9.04 -6.53
C LEU A 106 -1.12 -8.05 -6.00
N LEU A 107 0.12 -8.10 -6.49
CA LEU A 107 1.15 -7.15 -6.08
C LEU A 107 0.84 -5.74 -6.58
N PHE A 108 0.31 -5.61 -7.80
CA PHE A 108 -0.05 -4.32 -8.37
C PHE A 108 -1.17 -3.63 -7.58
N GLU A 109 -2.22 -4.34 -7.22
CA GLU A 109 -3.31 -3.85 -6.36
C GLU A 109 -2.80 -3.53 -4.95
N THR A 110 -1.84 -4.31 -4.43
CA THR A 110 -1.20 -4.01 -3.14
C THR A 110 -0.43 -2.68 -3.19
N LEU A 111 0.22 -2.37 -4.31
CA LEU A 111 0.97 -1.12 -4.48
C LEU A 111 0.04 0.09 -4.47
N ASP A 112 -1.17 -0.06 -5.01
CA ASP A 112 -2.15 1.02 -5.20
C ASP A 112 -1.52 2.26 -5.88
N PRO A 113 -1.18 2.17 -7.18
CA PRO A 113 -0.51 3.27 -7.90
C PRO A 113 -1.43 4.41 -8.30
N HIS A 114 -2.73 4.34 -7.97
CA HIS A 114 -3.71 5.36 -8.34
C HIS A 114 -4.26 6.11 -7.13
N GLY A 115 -4.03 5.59 -5.92
CA GLY A 115 -4.60 6.12 -4.70
C GLY A 115 -6.12 5.91 -4.63
N HIS A 116 -6.67 6.12 -3.45
CA HIS A 116 -8.09 5.98 -3.19
C HIS A 116 -8.66 7.20 -2.48
N VAL A 117 -9.91 7.53 -2.82
CA VAL A 117 -10.69 8.51 -2.08
C VAL A 117 -11.22 7.84 -0.82
N ILE A 118 -10.76 8.31 0.34
CA ILE A 118 -11.29 7.94 1.65
C ILE A 118 -11.87 9.21 2.27
N GLY A 119 -13.13 9.19 2.70
CA GLY A 119 -13.73 10.33 3.40
C GLY A 119 -12.92 10.66 4.65
N HIS A 120 -12.27 11.83 4.68
CA HIS A 120 -11.37 12.23 5.76
C HIS A 120 -12.06 12.23 7.12
N GLU A 121 -13.37 12.49 7.14
CA GLU A 121 -14.23 12.43 8.33
C GLU A 121 -14.33 11.04 8.96
N SER A 122 -14.08 9.98 8.19
CA SER A 122 -14.07 8.60 8.68
C SER A 122 -12.74 8.20 9.35
N VAL A 123 -11.70 9.04 9.20
CA VAL A 123 -10.34 8.74 9.68
C VAL A 123 -10.22 9.08 11.16
N THR A 124 -10.08 8.05 12.00
CA THR A 124 -9.99 8.19 13.47
C THR A 124 -8.55 8.09 14.00
N CYS A 125 -7.61 7.58 13.22
CA CYS A 125 -6.21 7.49 13.62
C CYS A 125 -5.57 8.89 13.64
N ARG A 126 -5.08 9.33 14.80
CA ARG A 126 -4.41 10.65 14.96
C ARG A 126 -3.23 10.84 14.02
N GLY A 127 -2.45 9.78 13.78
CA GLY A 127 -1.34 9.81 12.83
C GLY A 127 -1.80 10.05 11.39
N CYS A 128 -2.91 9.42 10.98
CA CYS A 128 -3.50 9.69 9.66
C CYS A 128 -4.12 11.09 9.59
N GLN A 129 -4.79 11.56 10.64
CA GLN A 129 -5.34 12.92 10.67
C GLN A 129 -4.25 13.99 10.50
N HIS A 130 -3.10 13.79 11.12
CA HIS A 130 -1.93 14.66 10.92
C HIS A 130 -1.37 14.53 9.50
N ALA A 131 -1.19 13.30 9.00
CA ALA A 131 -0.73 13.06 7.65
C ALA A 131 -1.65 13.67 6.57
N ILE A 132 -2.98 13.63 6.74
CA ILE A 132 -3.94 14.29 5.85
C ILE A 132 -3.71 15.81 5.79
N ALA A 133 -3.35 16.44 6.92
CA ALA A 133 -3.15 17.89 6.97
C ALA A 133 -1.84 18.34 6.32
N GLU A 134 -0.88 17.43 6.11
CA GLU A 134 0.47 17.74 5.66
C GLU A 134 0.89 17.00 4.39
N ASP A 135 -0.03 16.29 3.73
CA ASP A 135 0.27 15.32 2.67
C ASP A 135 1.40 14.35 3.10
N GLY A 136 1.30 13.89 4.34
CA GLY A 136 2.32 13.13 5.05
C GLY A 136 2.12 11.62 5.00
N TRP A 137 2.98 10.92 5.74
CA TRP A 137 2.92 9.48 5.96
C TRP A 137 2.56 9.15 7.39
N CYS A 138 1.56 8.29 7.60
CA CYS A 138 1.25 7.76 8.92
C CYS A 138 2.06 6.50 9.19
N PRO A 139 3.03 6.50 10.14
CA PRO A 139 3.85 5.31 10.42
C PRO A 139 3.09 4.18 11.11
N VAL A 140 1.95 4.48 11.73
CA VAL A 140 1.12 3.49 12.46
C VAL A 140 0.24 2.70 11.49
N CYS A 141 -0.51 3.40 10.63
CA CYS A 141 -1.37 2.77 9.63
C CYS A 141 -0.63 2.42 8.35
N ARG A 142 0.62 2.87 8.19
CA ARG A 142 1.44 2.69 6.99
C ARG A 142 0.72 3.12 5.72
N MET A 143 0.16 4.32 5.77
CA MET A 143 -0.59 4.90 4.67
C MET A 143 -0.16 6.34 4.47
N GLY A 144 0.02 6.71 3.21
CA GLY A 144 0.36 8.06 2.79
C GLY A 144 -0.88 8.83 2.37
N TRP A 145 -0.80 10.15 2.48
CA TRP A 145 -1.83 11.06 2.01
C TRP A 145 -1.18 12.08 1.08
N HIS A 146 -1.81 12.35 -0.06
CA HIS A 146 -1.34 13.39 -0.98
C HIS A 146 -2.51 13.87 -1.84
N ASP A 147 -2.72 15.19 -1.90
CA ASP A 147 -3.78 15.83 -2.70
C ASP A 147 -5.19 15.24 -2.42
N GLY A 148 -5.45 14.89 -1.16
CA GLY A 148 -6.73 14.33 -0.72
C GLY A 148 -6.96 12.85 -1.10
N LEU A 149 -5.94 12.17 -1.61
CA LEU A 149 -5.95 10.73 -1.85
C LEU A 149 -5.15 9.98 -0.79
N ALA A 150 -5.63 8.79 -0.44
CA ALA A 150 -4.92 7.82 0.39
C ALA A 150 -4.11 6.87 -0.49
N TRP A 151 -2.90 6.54 -0.06
CA TRP A 151 -1.94 5.70 -0.79
C TRP A 151 -1.45 4.57 0.09
N MET A 152 -1.63 3.32 -0.35
CA MET A 152 -1.43 2.13 0.49
C MET A 152 0.04 1.73 0.68
N THR A 153 0.96 2.23 -0.14
CA THR A 153 2.40 1.96 0.02
C THR A 153 3.22 3.23 0.05
N ARG A 154 4.39 3.15 0.69
CA ARG A 154 5.30 4.29 0.77
C ARG A 154 5.85 4.67 -0.60
N LEU A 155 6.05 3.70 -1.49
CA LEU A 155 6.44 3.93 -2.87
C LEU A 155 5.42 4.83 -3.60
N THR A 156 4.16 4.41 -3.66
CA THR A 156 3.15 5.12 -4.47
C THR A 156 2.79 6.47 -3.86
N TRP A 157 2.76 6.59 -2.53
CA TRP A 157 2.69 7.89 -1.85
C TRP A 157 3.87 8.81 -2.21
N THR A 158 5.11 8.30 -2.19
CA THR A 158 6.28 9.13 -2.51
C THR A 158 6.24 9.56 -3.98
N LEU A 159 5.82 8.68 -4.89
CA LEU A 159 5.64 9.01 -6.30
C LEU A 159 4.55 10.07 -6.52
N ALA A 160 3.48 10.03 -5.72
CA ALA A 160 2.41 11.02 -5.79
C ALA A 160 2.91 12.44 -5.47
N GLY A 161 3.88 12.58 -4.55
CA GLY A 161 4.49 13.87 -4.20
C GLY A 161 5.48 14.43 -5.23
N GLY A 162 5.79 13.68 -6.30
CA GLY A 162 6.52 14.20 -7.44
C GLY A 162 5.59 14.69 -8.55
N HIS A 163 6.14 15.11 -9.68
CA HIS A 163 5.33 15.49 -10.85
C HIS A 163 5.74 14.71 -12.10
N PRO A 164 4.83 14.47 -13.05
CA PRO A 164 5.17 13.85 -14.31
C PRO A 164 6.27 14.64 -15.04
N LEU A 165 7.24 13.92 -15.60
CA LEU A 165 8.25 14.54 -16.43
C LEU A 165 7.62 15.17 -17.68
N GLU A 166 7.63 16.49 -17.76
CA GLU A 166 7.34 17.20 -18.99
C GLU A 166 8.61 17.35 -19.85
N ALA A 167 8.55 16.95 -21.12
CA ALA A 167 9.71 16.98 -22.01
C ALA A 167 10.32 18.38 -22.19
N ALA A 168 9.54 19.44 -21.97
CA ALA A 168 9.95 20.83 -22.15
C ALA A 168 10.82 21.38 -21.00
N THR A 169 10.71 20.83 -19.78
CA THR A 169 11.33 21.41 -18.57
C THR A 169 12.63 20.73 -18.17
N ALA A 170 12.91 19.54 -18.68
CA ALA A 170 14.13 18.79 -18.36
C ALA A 170 15.37 19.34 -19.06
N CYS A 171 16.52 19.42 -18.36
CA CYS A 171 17.80 19.72 -19.01
C CYS A 171 18.20 18.62 -20.01
N GLU A 172 19.16 18.87 -20.90
CA GLU A 172 19.56 17.88 -21.92
C GLU A 172 20.03 16.56 -21.28
N ALA A 173 20.75 16.61 -20.16
CA ALA A 173 21.19 15.43 -19.44
C ALA A 173 19.99 14.64 -18.88
N CYS A 174 18.99 15.31 -18.30
CA CYS A 174 17.75 14.67 -17.83
C CYS A 174 16.96 14.06 -18.98
N ARG A 175 16.79 14.79 -20.10
CA ARG A 175 16.12 14.25 -21.30
C ARG A 175 16.82 13.00 -21.84
N ARG A 176 18.16 13.04 -21.90
CA ARG A 176 18.96 11.90 -22.34
C ARG A 176 18.83 10.73 -21.37
N ALA A 177 18.87 10.98 -20.06
CA ALA A 177 18.67 9.96 -19.05
C ALA A 177 17.31 9.26 -19.19
N VAL A 178 16.24 10.01 -19.51
CA VAL A 178 14.90 9.44 -19.73
C VAL A 178 14.85 8.56 -20.97
N LEU A 179 15.48 9.02 -22.06
CA LEU A 179 15.57 8.28 -23.32
C LEU A 179 16.44 7.01 -23.20
N GLU A 180 17.56 7.08 -22.47
CA GLU A 180 18.52 6.00 -22.30
C GLU A 180 18.09 4.97 -21.26
N ALA A 181 17.51 5.41 -20.14
CA ALA A 181 17.28 4.53 -18.98
C ALA A 181 16.10 3.57 -19.18
N GLY A 182 15.26 3.77 -20.19
CA GLY A 182 13.98 3.06 -20.26
C GLY A 182 13.25 3.12 -18.91
N THR A 183 13.30 4.30 -18.27
CA THR A 183 12.69 4.69 -16.98
C THR A 183 13.04 3.89 -15.72
N ALA A 184 13.82 2.80 -15.77
CA ALA A 184 13.90 1.93 -14.60
C ALA A 184 14.80 2.48 -13.48
N ASP A 185 15.98 3.03 -13.78
CA ASP A 185 16.96 3.40 -12.74
C ASP A 185 16.80 4.84 -12.24
N PRO A 186 16.68 5.06 -10.91
CA PRO A 186 16.68 6.39 -10.31
C PRO A 186 17.93 7.18 -10.66
N ARG A 187 17.79 8.47 -10.99
CA ARG A 187 18.93 9.36 -11.26
C ARG A 187 18.71 10.76 -10.71
N TRP A 188 19.74 11.29 -10.06
CA TRP A 188 19.81 12.70 -9.65
C TRP A 188 20.68 13.49 -10.62
N CYS A 189 20.22 14.67 -11.03
CA CYS A 189 20.98 15.59 -11.88
C CYS A 189 21.48 16.78 -11.06
N GLU A 190 22.78 16.83 -10.80
CA GLU A 190 23.41 17.92 -10.06
C GLU A 190 23.33 19.28 -10.78
N THR A 191 23.19 19.28 -12.11
CA THR A 191 23.13 20.52 -12.90
C THR A 191 21.82 21.27 -12.71
N CYS A 192 20.69 20.56 -12.70
CA CYS A 192 19.37 21.18 -12.52
C CYS A 192 18.78 20.95 -11.14
N GLY A 193 19.41 20.16 -10.27
CA GLY A 193 18.91 19.87 -8.93
C GLY A 193 17.61 19.05 -8.92
N HIS A 194 17.42 18.16 -9.89
CA HIS A 194 16.22 17.32 -10.00
C HIS A 194 16.57 15.84 -10.00
N GLY A 195 15.71 15.04 -9.37
CA GLY A 195 15.73 13.59 -9.36
C GLY A 195 14.66 13.00 -10.28
N LEU A 196 14.94 11.85 -10.88
CA LEU A 196 13.99 11.11 -11.71
C LEU A 196 13.86 9.68 -11.20
N VAL A 197 12.61 9.24 -10.97
CA VAL A 197 12.27 7.84 -10.66
C VAL A 197 11.10 7.44 -11.55
N GLY A 198 11.31 6.52 -12.50
CA GLY A 198 10.29 6.22 -13.49
C GLY A 198 10.02 7.40 -14.45
N SER A 199 8.76 7.79 -14.54
CA SER A 199 8.28 9.00 -15.23
C SER A 199 8.09 10.19 -14.29
N VAL A 200 8.47 10.06 -13.02
CA VAL A 200 8.22 11.07 -11.97
C VAL A 200 9.50 11.84 -11.65
N VAL A 201 9.36 13.17 -11.58
CA VAL A 201 10.41 14.13 -11.24
C VAL A 201 10.25 14.62 -9.81
N PHE A 202 11.39 14.80 -9.15
CA PHE A 202 11.50 15.32 -7.80
C PHE A 202 12.43 16.53 -7.80
N GLU A 203 11.99 17.65 -7.23
CA GLU A 203 12.80 18.87 -7.08
C GLU A 203 13.65 18.85 -5.79
N ASN A 204 13.34 17.93 -4.89
CA ASN A 204 14.00 17.78 -3.61
C ASN A 204 14.79 16.47 -3.57
N ARG A 205 16.05 16.56 -3.12
CA ARG A 205 16.96 15.41 -3.02
C ARG A 205 16.45 14.34 -2.06
N ASN A 206 15.87 14.73 -0.93
CA ASN A 206 15.35 13.80 0.06
C ASN A 206 14.16 13.00 -0.48
N ASP A 207 13.27 13.65 -1.25
CA ASP A 207 12.11 12.97 -1.85
C ASP A 207 12.55 12.02 -2.95
N PHE A 208 13.52 12.43 -3.77
CA PHE A 208 14.16 11.55 -4.74
C PHE A 208 14.81 10.33 -4.08
N ASP A 209 15.66 10.53 -3.06
CA ASP A 209 16.39 9.45 -2.40
C ASP A 209 15.40 8.45 -1.75
N ARG A 210 14.31 8.95 -1.17
CA ARG A 210 13.21 8.13 -0.66
C ARG A 210 12.52 7.33 -1.77
N ALA A 211 12.14 7.96 -2.88
CA ALA A 211 11.50 7.27 -4.00
C ALA A 211 12.43 6.21 -4.62
N ALA A 212 13.72 6.51 -4.73
CA ALA A 212 14.74 5.59 -5.23
C ALA A 212 14.89 4.35 -4.34
N HIS A 213 14.88 4.57 -3.02
CA HIS A 213 14.92 3.51 -2.02
C HIS A 213 13.69 2.59 -2.10
N GLU A 214 12.49 3.18 -2.12
CA GLU A 214 11.24 2.42 -2.25
C GLU A 214 11.16 1.64 -3.57
N LEU A 215 11.72 2.18 -4.67
CA LEU A 215 11.79 1.47 -5.93
C LEU A 215 12.72 0.23 -5.86
N ALA A 216 13.80 0.30 -5.08
CA ALA A 216 14.65 -0.85 -4.82
C ALA A 216 13.92 -1.94 -4.02
N ILE A 217 13.05 -1.55 -3.08
CA ILE A 217 12.16 -2.50 -2.37
C ILE A 217 11.19 -3.16 -3.35
N LEU A 218 10.55 -2.40 -4.26
CA LEU A 218 9.68 -2.97 -5.29
C LEU A 218 10.41 -3.98 -6.19
N ARG A 219 11.64 -3.68 -6.62
CA ARG A 219 12.46 -4.62 -7.40
C ARG A 219 12.71 -5.92 -6.63
N THR A 220 12.90 -5.82 -5.31
CA THR A 220 13.05 -6.98 -4.42
C THR A 220 11.73 -7.75 -4.30
N ALA A 221 10.59 -7.08 -4.17
CA ALA A 221 9.27 -7.69 -4.16
C ALA A 221 8.97 -8.45 -5.45
N VAL A 222 9.18 -7.82 -6.61
CA VAL A 222 9.00 -8.43 -7.94
C VAL A 222 9.89 -9.67 -8.08
N SER A 223 11.15 -9.61 -7.65
CA SER A 223 12.05 -10.77 -7.68
C SER A 223 11.62 -11.91 -6.75
N ASN A 224 10.73 -11.66 -5.78
CA ASN A 224 10.16 -12.68 -4.90
C ASN A 224 8.86 -13.31 -5.43
N LEU A 225 8.29 -12.82 -6.55
CA LEU A 225 7.06 -13.35 -7.12
C LEU A 225 7.18 -14.85 -7.48
N ASP A 226 8.32 -15.27 -8.05
CA ASP A 226 8.62 -16.67 -8.39
C ASP A 226 8.57 -17.62 -7.19
N ARG A 227 8.74 -17.07 -5.97
CA ARG A 227 8.71 -17.85 -4.73
C ARG A 227 7.34 -17.80 -4.09
N CYS A 228 6.77 -16.61 -3.91
CA CYS A 228 5.49 -16.41 -3.25
C CYS A 228 4.98 -14.97 -3.47
N ALA A 229 3.86 -14.82 -4.18
CA ALA A 229 3.21 -13.52 -4.37
C ALA A 229 2.85 -12.82 -3.04
N LEU A 230 2.42 -13.57 -2.01
CA LEU A 230 2.15 -13.02 -0.69
C LEU A 230 3.42 -12.55 0.03
N CYS A 231 4.60 -13.15 -0.23
CA CYS A 231 5.86 -12.58 0.26
C CYS A 231 6.19 -11.27 -0.44
N ALA A 232 5.94 -11.16 -1.75
CA ALA A 232 6.14 -9.92 -2.48
C ALA A 232 5.25 -8.79 -1.94
N CYS A 233 3.98 -9.07 -1.63
CA CYS A 233 3.08 -8.12 -0.99
C CYS A 233 3.58 -7.74 0.42
N ALA A 234 3.95 -8.73 1.24
CA ALA A 234 4.48 -8.50 2.58
C ALA A 234 5.79 -7.68 2.59
N ILE A 235 6.63 -7.82 1.55
CA ILE A 235 7.81 -6.97 1.35
C ILE A 235 7.42 -5.50 1.20
N MET A 236 6.41 -5.19 0.38
CA MET A 236 5.98 -3.80 0.15
C MET A 236 5.26 -3.19 1.36
N MET A 237 4.64 -4.03 2.18
CA MET A 237 3.87 -3.58 3.35
C MET A 237 4.69 -3.57 4.66
N ASP A 238 5.95 -4.03 4.63
CA ASP A 238 6.78 -4.31 5.82
C ASP A 238 6.10 -5.27 6.82
N GLU A 239 5.45 -6.33 6.32
CA GLU A 239 4.62 -7.23 7.10
C GLU A 239 5.15 -8.68 7.13
N GLU A 240 4.52 -9.51 7.96
CA GLU A 240 4.69 -10.95 7.92
C GLU A 240 3.89 -11.54 6.75
N CYS A 241 4.54 -12.34 5.92
CA CYS A 241 3.82 -13.13 4.92
C CYS A 241 2.93 -14.18 5.62
N PRO A 242 1.60 -14.15 5.44
CA PRO A 242 0.68 -15.03 6.18
C PRO A 242 0.84 -16.50 5.81
N LYS A 243 1.36 -16.79 4.62
CA LYS A 243 1.63 -18.15 4.14
C LYS A 243 2.98 -18.68 4.63
N CYS A 244 4.03 -17.87 4.54
CA CYS A 244 5.39 -18.31 4.80
C CYS A 244 5.88 -18.02 6.22
N ARG A 245 5.15 -17.20 7.00
CA ARG A 245 5.54 -16.77 8.35
C ARG A 245 6.92 -16.12 8.38
N ILE A 246 7.22 -15.31 7.36
CA ILE A 246 8.47 -14.55 7.26
C ILE A 246 8.11 -13.09 7.40
N GLN A 247 8.69 -12.43 8.40
CA GLN A 247 8.59 -10.97 8.58
C GLN A 247 9.56 -10.28 7.63
N TYR A 248 9.07 -9.23 6.97
CA TYR A 248 9.87 -8.33 6.15
C TYR A 248 9.91 -6.94 6.76
N VAL A 249 11.05 -6.27 6.65
CA VAL A 249 11.23 -4.86 6.97
C VAL A 249 12.24 -4.30 5.97
N ASP A 250 11.90 -3.19 5.33
CA ASP A 250 12.79 -2.46 4.43
C ASP A 250 13.28 -3.32 3.25
N GLY A 251 12.37 -4.11 2.67
CA GLY A 251 12.72 -5.07 1.61
C GLY A 251 13.48 -6.32 2.08
N GLN A 252 13.90 -6.38 3.35
CA GLN A 252 14.72 -7.46 3.88
C GLN A 252 13.92 -8.41 4.76
N ARG A 253 14.34 -9.68 4.76
CA ARG A 253 13.85 -10.66 5.75
C ARG A 253 14.45 -10.33 7.09
N VAL A 254 13.62 -10.22 8.12
CA VAL A 254 14.12 -10.14 9.50
C VAL A 254 13.98 -11.50 10.16
N ALA A 255 14.95 -11.85 11.00
CA ALA A 255 14.84 -13.06 11.79
C ALA A 255 13.60 -12.93 12.68
N VAL A 256 12.66 -13.85 12.53
CA VAL A 256 11.59 -14.00 13.52
C VAL A 256 12.31 -14.42 14.79
N LEU A 257 12.40 -13.52 15.77
CA LEU A 257 12.64 -13.94 17.14
C LEU A 257 11.46 -14.87 17.43
N GLY A 258 11.72 -16.18 17.40
CA GLY A 258 10.71 -17.16 17.78
C GLY A 258 10.11 -16.76 19.12
N PRO A 259 8.90 -17.25 19.47
CA PRO A 259 8.42 -17.08 20.83
C PRO A 259 9.57 -17.48 21.76
N ALA A 260 9.97 -16.58 22.66
CA ALA A 260 10.90 -16.95 23.71
C ALA A 260 10.37 -18.25 24.29
N ASP A 261 11.17 -19.32 24.21
CA ASP A 261 10.80 -20.61 24.79
C ASP A 261 10.29 -20.32 26.22
N PRO A 262 9.08 -20.78 26.57
CA PRO A 262 8.46 -20.45 27.87
C PRO A 262 9.30 -20.93 29.06
#